data_AF-A0A7C7E322-F1
#
_entry.id   AF-A0A7C7E322-F1
#
_cell.length_a   1.000
_cell.length_b   1.000
_cell.length_c   1.000
_cell.angle_alpha   90.00
_cell.angle_beta   90.00
_cell.angle_gamma   90.00
#
_symmetry.space_group_name_H-M   'P 1'
#
loop_
_entity.id
_entity.type
_entity.pdbx_description
1 polymer ?
#
loop_
_entity_poly.entity_id
_entity_poly.type
_entity_poly.pdbx_seq_one_letter_code
_entity_poly.pdbx_strand_id
1 'polypeptide(L)'
;MDDTKPLAWMWATEGEVYGLSVDEETHKLRWFANAGCLCDWDDSEVDQTPAQFLACGVPGQIAEPDSDTLAEIVQRVGLLV
;
A
#
# COMPACT_ATOMS: atom_id res chain seq x y z
N MET A 1 1.73 22.59 11.79
CA MET A 1 2.62 21.72 11.01
C MET A 1 2.10 20.33 11.28
N ASP A 2 1.08 19.94 10.53
CA ASP A 2 0.49 18.61 10.66
C ASP A 2 1.53 17.64 10.10
N ASP A 3 2.09 16.83 11.00
CA ASP A 3 3.02 15.74 10.72
C ASP A 3 2.17 14.56 10.23
N THR A 4 1.50 14.69 9.08
CA THR A 4 0.84 13.57 8.41
C THR A 4 1.94 12.68 7.84
N LYS A 5 2.50 11.84 8.72
CA LYS A 5 3.45 10.81 8.29
C LYS A 5 2.73 9.92 7.28
N PRO A 6 3.31 9.68 6.11
CA PRO A 6 2.74 8.73 5.16
C PRO A 6 2.57 7.39 5.87
N LEU A 7 1.34 6.90 5.93
CA LEU A 7 1.04 5.57 6.45
C LEU A 7 1.61 4.57 5.45
N ALA A 8 2.57 3.78 5.88
CA ALA A 8 3.25 2.82 5.04
C ALA A 8 3.32 1.46 5.72
N TRP A 9 3.01 0.42 4.95
CA TRP A 9 3.14 -0.97 5.32
C TRP A 9 4.13 -1.63 4.38
N MET A 10 4.92 -2.56 4.92
CA MET A 10 5.79 -3.43 4.15
C MET A 10 5.71 -4.83 4.71
N TRP A 11 5.63 -5.82 3.84
CA TRP A 11 5.62 -7.22 4.20
C TRP A 11 6.44 -8.01 3.19
N ALA A 12 7.02 -9.12 3.66
CA ALA A 12 7.80 -10.01 2.81
C ALA A 12 7.07 -11.34 2.68
N THR A 13 6.91 -11.81 1.44
CA THR A 13 6.33 -13.12 1.16
C THR A 13 7.05 -13.74 -0.04
N GLU A 14 7.23 -15.07 0.02
CA GLU A 14 7.91 -15.86 -1.01
C GLU A 14 9.33 -15.36 -1.41
N GLY A 15 9.99 -14.60 -0.53
CA GLY A 15 11.32 -14.03 -0.77
C GLY A 15 11.31 -12.67 -1.47
N GLU A 16 10.13 -12.13 -1.81
CA GLU A 16 9.92 -10.79 -2.35
C GLU A 16 9.39 -9.86 -1.24
N VAL A 17 9.66 -8.56 -1.38
CA VAL A 17 9.18 -7.53 -0.44
C VAL A 17 8.14 -6.68 -1.15
N TYR A 18 6.94 -6.61 -0.57
CA TYR A 18 5.84 -5.78 -1.03
C TYR A 18 5.60 -4.65 -0.05
N GLY A 19 4.96 -3.59 -0.54
CA GLY A 19 4.58 -2.48 0.31
C GLY A 19 3.35 -1.74 -0.20
N LEU A 20 2.80 -0.95 0.70
CA LEU A 20 1.75 0.01 0.43
C LEU A 20 2.14 1.32 1.11
N SER A 21 2.06 2.43 0.39
CA SER A 21 2.11 3.78 0.95
C SER A 21 0.81 4.49 0.66
N VAL A 22 0.27 5.17 1.66
CA VAL A 22 -0.96 5.92 1.55
C VAL A 22 -0.64 7.40 1.64
N ASP A 23 -1.01 8.10 0.58
CA ASP A 23 -0.93 9.54 0.43
C ASP A 23 -2.26 10.14 0.90
N GLU A 24 -2.27 10.65 2.14
CA GLU A 24 -3.46 11.23 2.77
C GLU A 24 -3.86 12.59 2.18
N GLU A 25 -2.97 13.27 1.44
CA GLU A 25 -3.29 14.56 0.80
C GLU A 25 -4.09 14.34 -0.50
N THR A 26 -3.69 13.35 -1.29
CA THR A 26 -4.30 13.03 -2.59
C THR A 26 -5.24 11.84 -2.54
N HIS A 27 -5.37 11.19 -1.39
CA HIS A 27 -6.14 9.96 -1.17
C HIS A 27 -5.73 8.87 -2.18
N LYS A 28 -4.42 8.63 -2.30
CA LYS A 28 -3.86 7.62 -3.19
C LYS A 28 -3.13 6.54 -2.42
N LEU A 29 -3.37 5.29 -2.81
CA LEU A 29 -2.66 4.10 -2.36
C LEU A 29 -1.65 3.74 -3.42
N ARG A 30 -0.36 3.80 -3.09
CA ARG A 30 0.74 3.41 -3.97
C ARG A 30 1.27 2.06 -3.51
N TRP A 31 1.21 1.07 -4.38
CA TRP A 31 1.68 -0.27 -4.11
C TRP A 31 3.07 -0.49 -4.71
N PHE A 32 3.88 -1.25 -3.99
CA PHE A 32 5.25 -1.57 -4.36
C PHE A 32 5.43 -3.08 -4.38
N ALA A 33 6.05 -3.61 -5.43
CA ALA A 33 6.60 -4.96 -5.47
C ALA A 33 8.13 -4.87 -5.50
N ASN A 34 8.81 -5.85 -4.93
CA ASN A 34 10.28 -5.88 -4.85
C ASN A 34 10.92 -4.63 -4.22
N ALA A 35 10.29 -4.07 -3.18
CA ALA A 35 10.78 -2.90 -2.46
C ALA A 35 12.20 -3.16 -1.92
N GLY A 36 13.21 -2.61 -2.60
CA GLY A 36 14.63 -2.76 -2.26
C GLY A 36 15.51 -3.47 -3.31
N CYS A 37 14.95 -3.92 -4.45
CA CYS A 37 15.75 -4.59 -5.49
C CYS A 37 16.35 -3.65 -6.55
N LEU A 38 15.85 -2.42 -6.69
CA LEU A 38 16.35 -1.46 -7.67
C LEU A 38 16.58 -0.09 -7.02
N CYS A 39 17.67 0.55 -7.42
CA CYS A 39 18.08 1.89 -6.98
C CYS A 39 17.25 3.01 -7.63
N ASP A 40 16.05 2.70 -8.15
CA ASP A 40 15.11 3.67 -8.68
C ASP A 40 14.06 3.95 -7.59
N TRP A 41 13.81 5.23 -7.34
CA TRP A 41 12.97 5.70 -6.23
C TRP A 41 11.50 5.87 -6.66
N ASP A 42 11.15 5.38 -7.86
CA ASP A 42 9.87 5.58 -8.57
C ASP A 42 9.18 4.24 -8.89
N ASP A 43 9.38 3.20 -8.08
CA ASP A 43 8.81 1.84 -8.26
C ASP A 43 7.37 1.70 -7.73
N SER A 44 6.51 2.71 -7.88
CA SER A 44 5.07 2.50 -7.66
C SER A 44 4.51 1.72 -8.85
N GLU A 45 4.42 0.41 -8.71
CA GLU A 45 3.91 -0.50 -9.75
C GLU A 45 2.43 -0.22 -10.05
N VAL A 46 1.66 0.14 -9.00
CA VAL A 46 0.21 0.35 -9.12
C VAL A 46 -0.26 1.45 -8.18
N ASP A 47 -1.00 2.43 -8.73
CA ASP A 47 -1.80 3.38 -7.96
C ASP A 47 -3.25 2.91 -7.87
N GLN A 48 -3.85 3.01 -6.68
CA GLN A 48 -5.28 2.80 -6.44
C GLN A 48 -5.86 3.92 -5.57
N THR A 49 -7.17 4.14 -5.67
CA THR A 49 -7.91 4.96 -4.70
C THR A 49 -8.45 4.09 -3.55
N PRO A 50 -8.73 4.68 -2.37
CA PRO A 50 -9.36 3.98 -1.25
C PRO A 50 -10.64 3.25 -1.66
N ALA A 51 -11.50 3.89 -2.46
CA ALA A 51 -12.75 3.29 -2.94
C ALA A 51 -12.50 2.08 -3.86
N GLN A 52 -11.47 2.13 -4.71
CA GLN A 52 -11.10 0.99 -5.56
C GLN A 52 -10.54 -0.17 -4.73
N PHE A 53 -9.71 0.12 -3.73
CA PHE A 53 -9.19 -0.90 -2.83
C PHE A 53 -10.31 -1.58 -2.03
N LEU A 54 -11.27 -0.82 -1.51
CA LEU A 54 -12.42 -1.40 -0.80
C LEU A 54 -13.34 -2.22 -1.71
N ALA A 55 -13.41 -1.91 -3.01
CA ALA A 55 -14.24 -2.62 -3.97
C ALA A 55 -13.55 -3.87 -4.57
N CYS A 56 -12.24 -3.79 -4.84
CA CYS A 56 -11.50 -4.79 -5.61
C CYS A 56 -10.40 -5.51 -4.80
N GLY A 57 -10.02 -4.99 -3.63
CA GLY A 57 -8.92 -5.50 -2.83
C GLY A 57 -7.53 -5.13 -3.34
N VAL A 58 -6.53 -5.87 -2.86
CA VAL A 58 -5.12 -5.75 -3.24
C VAL A 58 -4.97 -6.00 -4.75
N PRO A 59 -4.16 -5.21 -5.49
CA PRO A 59 -3.92 -5.46 -6.91
C PRO A 59 -3.33 -6.85 -7.14
N GLY A 60 -3.75 -7.58 -8.17
CA GLY A 60 -3.27 -8.95 -8.42
C GLY A 60 -1.77 -9.10 -8.74
N GLN A 61 -1.03 -7.99 -8.86
CA GLN A 61 0.43 -7.96 -9.03
C GLN A 61 1.17 -7.88 -7.69
N ILE A 62 0.44 -7.62 -6.61
CA ILE A 62 0.96 -7.46 -5.25
C ILE A 62 0.48 -8.65 -4.45
N ALA A 63 1.41 -9.34 -3.79
CA ALA A 63 1.03 -10.42 -2.91
C ALA A 63 0.28 -9.88 -1.69
N GLU A 64 -0.81 -10.54 -1.31
CA GLU A 64 -1.60 -10.12 -0.15
C GLU A 64 -0.77 -10.23 1.15
N PRO A 65 -0.83 -9.22 2.04
CA PRO A 65 -0.23 -9.32 3.36
C PRO A 65 -0.98 -10.34 4.22
N ASP A 66 -0.40 -10.67 5.37
CA ASP A 66 -1.12 -11.42 6.40
C ASP A 66 -2.41 -10.73 6.84
N SER A 67 -3.35 -11.53 7.36
CA SER A 67 -4.71 -11.07 7.67
C SER A 67 -4.78 -9.95 8.70
N ASP A 68 -3.80 -9.85 9.61
CA ASP A 68 -3.73 -8.79 10.62
C ASP A 68 -3.32 -7.47 9.98
N THR A 69 -2.25 -7.49 9.19
CA THR A 69 -1.79 -6.34 8.40
C THR A 69 -2.86 -5.88 7.40
N LEU A 70 -3.53 -6.81 6.71
CA LEU A 70 -4.61 -6.48 5.79
C LEU A 70 -5.79 -5.80 6.51
N ALA A 71 -6.18 -6.30 7.69
CA ALA A 71 -7.25 -5.71 8.48
C ALA A 71 -6.90 -4.28 8.94
N GLU A 72 -5.65 -4.04 9.32
CA GLU A 72 -5.17 -2.69 9.67
C GLU A 72 -5.23 -1.75 8.46
N ILE A 73 -4.75 -2.19 7.30
CA ILE A 73 -4.82 -1.41 6.05
C ILE A 73 -6.26 -1.07 5.71
N VAL A 74 -7.17 -2.06 5.71
CA VAL A 74 -8.60 -1.85 5.41
C VAL A 74 -9.21 -0.86 6.40
N GLN A 75 -8.90 -0.97 7.70
CA GLN A 75 -9.42 -0.04 8.70
C GLN A 75 -8.93 1.39 8.42
N ARG A 76 -7.65 1.58 8.12
CA ARG A 76 -7.07 2.92 7.88
C ARG A 76 -7.56 3.52 6.56
N VAL A 77 -7.57 2.74 5.49
CA VAL A 77 -8.05 3.18 4.18
C VAL A 77 -9.54 3.49 4.22
N GLY A 78 -10.32 2.74 5.02
CA GLY A 78 -11.74 3.02 5.25
C GLY A 78 -12.03 4.36 5.93
N LEU A 79 -11.05 4.97 6.61
CA LEU A 79 -11.19 6.33 7.18
C LEU A 79 -10.96 7.44 6.14
N LEU A 80 -10.49 7.10 4.93
CA LEU A 80 -10.18 8.05 3.84
C LEU A 80 -11.30 8.15 2.79
N VAL A 81 -12.41 7.40 2.97
CA VAL A 81 -13.62 7.40 2.13
C VAL A 81 -14.77 8.06 2.89
#